data_AF-A0A2E8ED10-F1
#
_entry.id   AF-A0A2E8ED10-F1
#
_cell.length_a   1.000
_cell.length_b   1.000
_cell.length_c   1.000
_cell.angle_alpha   90.00
_cell.angle_beta   90.00
_cell.angle_gamma   90.00
#
_symmetry.space_group_name_H-M   'P 1'
#
loop_
_entity.id
_entity.type
_entity.pdbx_description
1 polymer ?
#
loop_
_entity_poly.entity_id
_entity_poly.type
_entity_poly.pdbx_seq_one_letter_code
_entity_poly.pdbx_strand_id
1 'polypeptide(L)'
;MKSIESESLNFSELPGETIMSPFPTALAMGLTLDDQIAQARRELLNYQIWRIKLCTILSEQGTSTQVFTNIWDDYGKEVVRIQKMIAETLGARETSYKDKRVELENAKLKLEELRVRVAIGEISESDLLIRTPSIRADIESLEFEASRFSKQQGGEEAIHGGWLPREMLDYEQSARTLMYEIHSLVTEGKLSTELGGRLEEEIGEIQSYFSSMIGTQGGQDIRNELDTLEVRYKVGEITLDEFESLKRDLVSSL
;
A
#
# COMPACT_ATOMS: atom_id res chain seq x y z
N MET A 1 66.87 -10.33 -30.04
CA MET A 1 66.63 -11.51 -29.17
C MET A 1 66.44 -11.00 -27.76
N LYS A 2 65.33 -11.15 -27.04
CA LYS A 2 64.02 -11.77 -27.23
C LYS A 2 63.05 -10.96 -26.35
N SER A 3 61.84 -10.71 -26.85
CA SER A 3 60.69 -10.30 -26.04
C SER A 3 60.38 -11.36 -24.99
N ILE A 4 59.95 -10.92 -23.80
CA ILE A 4 58.95 -11.62 -22.99
C ILE A 4 58.04 -10.56 -22.38
N GLU A 5 56.83 -10.49 -22.94
CA GLU A 5 55.64 -9.94 -22.32
C GLU A 5 55.33 -10.72 -21.04
N SER A 6 54.90 -10.06 -19.97
CA SER A 6 54.20 -10.74 -18.87
C SER A 6 52.99 -9.90 -18.47
N GLU A 7 51.89 -10.29 -19.10
CA GLU A 7 50.56 -10.49 -18.54
C GLU A 7 50.08 -9.53 -17.45
N SER A 8 49.15 -8.68 -17.88
CA SER A 8 48.10 -8.05 -17.09
C SER A 8 47.45 -9.03 -16.09
N LEU A 9 47.51 -8.69 -14.81
CA LEU A 9 46.65 -9.27 -13.78
C LEU A 9 45.24 -8.70 -13.96
N ASN A 10 44.35 -9.58 -14.44
CA ASN A 10 42.92 -9.38 -14.57
C ASN A 10 42.31 -9.17 -13.18
N PHE A 11 41.79 -7.98 -12.90
CA PHE A 11 41.00 -7.68 -11.71
C PHE A 11 39.52 -7.91 -12.06
N SER A 12 39.16 -9.17 -12.24
CA SER A 12 37.76 -9.59 -12.36
C SER A 12 37.54 -10.78 -11.44
N GLU A 13 36.42 -10.72 -10.71
CA GLU A 13 35.89 -11.72 -9.78
C GLU A 13 36.32 -11.55 -8.30
N LEU A 14 35.78 -10.51 -7.67
CA LEU A 14 35.33 -10.63 -6.28
C LEU A 14 33.86 -11.08 -6.32
N PRO A 15 33.49 -12.23 -5.71
CA PRO A 15 32.10 -12.64 -5.62
C PRO A 15 31.36 -11.63 -4.73
N GLY A 16 30.27 -11.08 -5.27
CA GLY A 16 29.44 -10.10 -4.60
C GLY A 16 29.06 -10.56 -3.21
N GLU A 17 29.45 -9.78 -2.20
CA GLU A 17 28.90 -9.84 -0.86
C GLU A 17 27.39 -9.70 -1.00
N THR A 18 26.69 -10.83 -0.86
CA THR A 18 25.27 -10.85 -0.62
C THR A 18 25.08 -10.21 0.74
N ILE A 19 24.73 -8.92 0.75
CA ILE A 19 24.14 -8.28 1.93
C ILE A 19 22.84 -9.03 2.16
N MET A 20 22.89 -10.03 3.04
CA MET A 20 21.71 -10.73 3.51
C MET A 20 20.78 -9.70 4.13
N SER A 21 19.65 -9.43 3.45
CA SER A 21 18.52 -8.76 4.07
C SER A 21 18.11 -9.55 5.32
N PRO A 22 17.93 -8.92 6.50
CA PRO A 22 17.63 -9.63 7.74
C PRO A 22 16.19 -10.16 7.82
N PHE A 23 15.37 -10.05 6.77
CA PHE A 23 13.98 -10.51 6.78
C PHE A 23 13.58 -11.29 5.52
N PRO A 24 12.57 -12.19 5.64
CA PRO A 24 12.37 -13.26 4.67
C PRO A 24 11.98 -12.69 3.31
N THR A 25 12.79 -13.02 2.30
CA THR A 25 12.41 -12.86 0.90
C THR A 25 11.11 -13.63 0.67
N ALA A 26 10.02 -12.90 0.43
CA ALA A 26 8.66 -13.39 0.25
C ALA A 26 8.44 -14.19 -1.05
N LEU A 27 9.35 -15.11 -1.40
CA LEU A 27 9.35 -15.81 -2.69
C LEU A 27 9.06 -17.32 -2.59
N ALA A 28 8.49 -17.84 -1.50
CA ALA A 28 8.38 -19.29 -1.30
C ALA A 28 6.99 -19.86 -0.92
N MET A 29 5.87 -19.14 -1.07
CA MET A 29 4.55 -19.71 -0.75
C MET A 29 3.53 -19.47 -1.85
N GLY A 30 2.80 -20.53 -2.24
CA GLY A 30 1.73 -20.56 -3.25
C GLY A 30 0.50 -19.77 -2.86
N LEU A 31 0.71 -18.50 -2.54
CA LEU A 31 -0.29 -17.51 -2.17
C LEU A 31 -0.99 -16.98 -3.43
N THR A 32 -2.29 -16.70 -3.30
CA THR A 32 -3.02 -16.02 -4.38
C THR A 32 -2.48 -14.60 -4.57
N LEU A 33 -2.73 -13.97 -5.72
CA LEU A 33 -2.28 -12.59 -5.97
C LEU A 33 -2.81 -11.62 -4.92
N ASP A 34 -4.04 -11.84 -4.46
CA ASP A 34 -4.68 -11.02 -3.44
C ASP A 34 -3.98 -11.18 -2.08
N ASP A 35 -3.54 -12.40 -1.75
CA ASP A 35 -2.75 -12.66 -0.53
C ASP A 35 -1.38 -11.97 -0.56
N GLN A 36 -0.75 -11.90 -1.74
CA GLN A 36 0.53 -11.21 -1.94
C GLN A 36 0.36 -9.69 -1.75
N ILE A 37 -0.69 -9.09 -2.34
CA ILE A 37 -1.01 -7.68 -2.14
C ILE A 37 -1.33 -7.39 -0.67
N ALA A 38 -2.12 -8.25 -0.02
CA ALA A 38 -2.46 -8.10 1.38
C ALA A 38 -1.22 -8.17 2.29
N GLN A 39 -0.31 -9.10 2.01
CA GLN A 39 0.96 -9.22 2.73
C GLN A 39 1.84 -7.98 2.53
N ALA A 40 1.97 -7.51 1.29
CA ALA A 40 2.74 -6.32 0.99
C ALA A 40 2.18 -5.06 1.65
N ARG A 41 0.85 -4.90 1.73
CA ARG A 41 0.23 -3.81 2.48
C ARG A 41 0.54 -3.88 3.98
N ARG A 42 0.56 -5.08 4.58
CA ARG A 42 0.98 -5.25 5.99
C ARG A 42 2.44 -4.88 6.20
N GLU A 43 3.33 -5.29 5.28
CA GLU A 43 4.75 -4.92 5.33
C GLU A 43 4.95 -3.41 5.19
N LEU A 44 4.25 -2.78 4.23
CA LEU A 44 4.28 -1.33 4.04
C LEU A 44 3.90 -0.59 5.32
N LEU A 45 2.79 -1.01 5.96
CA LEU A 45 2.35 -0.46 7.23
C LEU A 45 3.42 -0.57 8.32
N ASN A 46 4.04 -1.75 8.46
CA ASN A 46 5.10 -1.97 9.44
C ASN A 46 6.29 -1.02 9.23
N TYR A 47 6.72 -0.81 7.98
CA TYR A 47 7.80 0.14 7.68
C TYR A 47 7.44 1.57 8.08
N GLN A 48 6.20 2.01 7.85
CA GLN A 48 5.76 3.35 8.29
C GLN A 48 5.74 3.47 9.81
N ILE A 49 5.26 2.44 10.51
CA ILE A 49 5.28 2.38 11.99
C ILE A 49 6.72 2.43 12.51
N TRP A 50 7.64 1.66 11.91
CA TRP A 50 9.04 1.64 12.34
C TRP A 50 9.73 2.98 12.09
N ARG A 51 9.40 3.69 11.01
CA ARG A 51 9.88 5.06 10.77
C ARG A 51 9.43 6.03 11.87
N ILE A 52 8.15 5.99 12.27
CA ILE A 52 7.66 6.78 13.42
C ILE A 52 8.48 6.46 14.69
N LYS A 53 8.61 5.17 15.02
CA LYS A 53 9.37 4.74 16.22
C LYS A 53 10.84 5.18 16.17
N LEU A 54 11.44 5.14 14.99
CA LEU A 54 12.82 5.56 14.78
C LEU A 54 13.00 7.07 15.02
N CYS A 55 12.03 7.89 14.60
CA CYS A 55 12.01 9.32 14.94
C CYS A 55 11.87 9.56 16.45
N THR A 56 11.04 8.80 17.15
CA THR A 56 10.94 8.90 18.62
C THR A 56 12.30 8.62 19.28
N ILE A 57 13.01 7.58 18.84
CA ILE A 57 14.36 7.26 19.34
C ILE A 57 15.35 8.40 19.06
N LEU A 58 15.24 9.07 17.91
CA LEU A 58 16.06 10.24 17.57
C LEU A 58 15.76 11.41 18.52
N SER A 59 14.49 11.73 18.77
CA SER A 59 14.05 12.80 19.68
C SER A 59 14.56 12.59 21.11
N GLU A 60 14.59 11.34 21.57
CA GLU A 60 15.09 10.96 22.90
C GLU A 60 16.64 10.93 23.00
N GLN A 61 17.36 11.35 21.94
CA GLN A 61 18.83 11.25 21.81
C GLN A 61 19.38 9.82 21.94
N GLY A 62 18.56 8.81 21.62
CA GLY A 62 18.91 7.40 21.77
C GLY A 62 19.86 6.84 20.72
N THR A 63 20.25 7.61 19.70
CA THR A 63 21.12 7.14 18.61
C THR A 63 21.89 8.27 17.94
N SER A 64 22.95 7.93 17.19
CA SER A 64 23.68 8.92 16.39
C SER A 64 22.92 9.26 15.10
N THR A 65 23.05 10.50 14.63
CA THR A 65 22.41 10.97 13.39
C THR A 65 22.76 10.11 12.18
N GLN A 66 24.00 9.60 12.11
CA GLN A 66 24.43 8.73 11.01
C GLN A 66 23.71 7.38 11.03
N VAL A 67 23.62 6.74 12.20
CA VAL A 67 22.93 5.43 12.33
C VAL A 67 21.44 5.59 12.05
N PHE A 68 20.82 6.65 12.59
CA PHE A 68 19.45 7.02 12.28
C PHE A 68 19.23 7.15 10.77
N THR A 69 20.06 7.95 10.10
CA THR A 69 19.92 8.25 8.66
C THR A 69 20.03 7.00 7.81
N ASN A 70 20.98 6.11 8.11
CA ASN A 70 21.15 4.86 7.37
C ASN A 70 19.90 3.97 7.47
N ILE A 71 19.37 3.77 8.68
CA ILE A 71 18.18 2.93 8.89
C ILE A 71 16.94 3.58 8.26
N TRP A 72 16.81 4.90 8.41
CA TRP A 72 15.73 5.68 7.85
C TRP A 72 15.68 5.55 6.32
N ASP A 73 16.81 5.75 5.66
CA ASP A 73 16.94 5.65 4.20
C ASP A 73 16.67 4.21 3.72
N ASP A 74 17.10 3.19 4.47
CA ASP A 74 16.82 1.79 4.14
C ASP A 74 15.33 1.44 4.27
N TYR A 75 14.65 1.93 5.30
CA TYR A 75 13.19 1.80 5.42
C TYR A 75 12.47 2.56 4.30
N GLY A 76 12.94 3.74 3.92
CA GLY A 76 12.40 4.52 2.80
C GLY A 76 12.49 3.75 1.47
N LYS A 77 13.63 3.10 1.19
CA LYS A 77 13.78 2.26 -0.01
C LYS A 77 12.78 1.11 -0.04
N GLU A 78 12.56 0.44 1.09
CA GLU A 78 11.59 -0.66 1.18
C GLU A 78 10.14 -0.18 0.99
N VAL A 79 9.78 0.97 1.56
CA VAL A 79 8.48 1.62 1.31
C VAL A 79 8.25 1.83 -0.18
N VAL A 80 9.21 2.46 -0.88
CA VAL A 80 9.12 2.71 -2.32
C VAL A 80 9.04 1.41 -3.12
N ARG A 81 9.85 0.40 -2.76
CA ARG A 81 9.85 -0.91 -3.43
C ARG A 81 8.49 -1.59 -3.31
N ILE A 82 7.90 -1.59 -2.12
CA ILE A 82 6.60 -2.23 -1.85
C ILE A 82 5.47 -1.48 -2.57
N GLN A 83 5.44 -0.15 -2.49
CA GLN A 83 4.45 0.67 -3.19
C GLN A 83 4.48 0.42 -4.70
N LYS A 84 5.69 0.39 -5.29
CA LYS A 84 5.87 0.08 -6.71
C LYS A 84 5.32 -1.30 -7.08
N MET A 85 5.65 -2.32 -6.28
CA MET A 85 5.15 -3.68 -6.51
C MET A 85 3.61 -3.75 -6.47
N ILE A 86 2.99 -3.10 -5.47
CA ILE A 86 1.53 -3.01 -5.37
C ILE A 86 0.94 -2.33 -6.61
N ALA A 87 1.50 -1.18 -7.01
CA ALA A 87 1.02 -0.42 -8.16
C ALA A 87 1.14 -1.20 -9.48
N GLU A 88 2.28 -1.87 -9.71
CA GLU A 88 2.50 -2.70 -10.90
C GLU A 88 1.52 -3.88 -10.94
N THR A 89 1.32 -4.55 -9.80
CA THR A 89 0.40 -5.69 -9.70
C THR A 89 -1.05 -5.28 -9.97
N LEU A 90 -1.49 -4.17 -9.38
CA LEU A 90 -2.83 -3.62 -9.61
C LEU A 90 -2.99 -3.12 -11.06
N GLY A 91 -1.98 -2.46 -11.62
CA GLY A 91 -2.00 -1.99 -13.01
C GLY A 91 -2.07 -3.13 -14.03
N ALA A 92 -1.32 -4.21 -13.81
CA ALA A 92 -1.40 -5.42 -14.64
C ALA A 92 -2.80 -6.06 -14.57
N ARG A 93 -3.39 -6.09 -13.37
CA ARG A 93 -4.75 -6.61 -13.15
C ARG A 93 -5.81 -5.74 -13.82
N GLU A 94 -5.69 -4.42 -13.75
CA GLU A 94 -6.58 -3.48 -14.44
C GLU A 94 -6.50 -3.65 -15.96
N THR A 95 -5.29 -3.82 -16.50
CA THR A 95 -5.07 -4.03 -17.94
C THR A 95 -5.73 -5.34 -18.38
N SER A 96 -5.46 -6.44 -17.66
CA SER A 96 -6.08 -7.74 -17.94
C SER A 96 -7.61 -7.69 -17.87
N TYR A 97 -8.18 -6.96 -16.92
CA TYR A 97 -9.62 -6.76 -16.82
C TYR A 97 -10.19 -5.98 -18.02
N LYS A 98 -9.51 -4.91 -18.46
CA LYS A 98 -9.90 -4.14 -19.65
C LYS A 98 -9.88 -5.00 -20.90
N ASP A 99 -8.84 -5.80 -21.09
CA ASP A 99 -8.71 -6.70 -22.25
C ASP A 99 -9.85 -7.72 -22.28
N LYS A 100 -10.11 -8.39 -21.15
CA LYS A 100 -11.23 -9.35 -21.02
C LYS A 100 -12.59 -8.72 -21.25
N ARG A 101 -12.77 -7.45 -20.85
CA ARG A 101 -14.01 -6.73 -21.13
C ARG A 101 -14.18 -6.47 -22.63
N VAL A 102 -13.11 -6.12 -23.33
CA VAL A 102 -13.14 -5.96 -24.80
C VAL A 102 -13.46 -7.30 -25.48
N GLU A 103 -12.86 -8.40 -25.02
CA GLU A 103 -13.18 -9.75 -25.52
C GLU A 103 -14.65 -10.10 -25.31
N LEU A 104 -15.22 -9.77 -24.14
CA LEU A 104 -16.63 -10.00 -23.83
C LEU A 104 -17.56 -9.24 -24.78
N GLU A 105 -17.30 -7.96 -25.00
CA GLU A 105 -18.09 -7.14 -25.93
C GLU A 105 -18.00 -7.68 -27.37
N ASN A 106 -16.80 -8.10 -27.80
CA ASN A 106 -16.61 -8.72 -29.11
C ASN A 106 -17.37 -10.05 -29.26
N ALA A 107 -17.37 -10.89 -28.22
CA ALA A 107 -18.12 -12.15 -28.21
C ALA A 107 -19.64 -11.90 -28.28
N LYS A 108 -20.15 -10.91 -27.55
CA LYS A 108 -21.56 -10.47 -27.61
C LYS A 108 -21.93 -9.94 -29.00
N LEU A 109 -21.07 -9.11 -29.58
CA LEU A 109 -21.27 -8.58 -30.93
C LEU A 109 -21.32 -9.70 -31.97
N LYS A 110 -20.41 -10.69 -31.87
CA LYS A 110 -20.38 -11.84 -32.77
C LYS A 110 -21.65 -12.70 -32.68
N LEU A 111 -22.20 -12.87 -31.48
CA LEU A 111 -23.47 -13.55 -31.29
C LEU A 111 -24.62 -12.77 -31.94
N GLU A 112 -24.63 -11.45 -31.79
CA GLU A 112 -25.65 -10.60 -32.41
C GLU A 112 -25.54 -10.58 -33.93
N GLU A 113 -24.33 -10.50 -34.48
CA GLU A 113 -24.08 -10.59 -35.91
C GLU A 113 -24.61 -11.92 -36.49
N LEU A 114 -24.36 -13.05 -35.82
CA LEU A 114 -24.90 -14.35 -36.25
C LEU A 114 -26.43 -14.35 -36.29
N ARG A 115 -27.11 -13.73 -35.31
CA ARG A 115 -28.57 -13.61 -35.29
C ARG A 115 -29.08 -12.75 -36.45
N VAL A 116 -28.42 -11.63 -36.74
CA VAL A 116 -28.75 -10.77 -37.88
C VAL A 116 -28.58 -11.52 -39.20
N ARG A 117 -27.48 -12.27 -39.37
CA ARG A 117 -27.23 -13.08 -40.58
C ARG A 117 -28.30 -14.15 -40.80
N VAL A 118 -28.81 -14.78 -39.74
CA VAL A 118 -29.99 -15.66 -39.84
C VAL A 118 -31.22 -14.88 -40.24
N ALA A 119 -31.49 -13.74 -39.60
CA ALA A 119 -32.68 -12.93 -39.84
C ALA A 119 -32.78 -12.41 -41.28
N ILE A 120 -31.64 -12.09 -41.91
CA ILE A 120 -31.58 -11.71 -43.33
C ILE A 120 -31.49 -12.91 -44.29
N GLY A 121 -31.43 -14.14 -43.77
CA GLY A 121 -31.38 -15.37 -44.55
C GLY A 121 -30.01 -15.67 -45.19
N GLU A 122 -28.92 -15.03 -44.75
CA GLU A 122 -27.56 -15.32 -45.22
C GLU A 122 -27.08 -16.70 -44.74
N ILE A 123 -27.45 -17.08 -43.51
CA ILE A 123 -27.12 -18.39 -42.92
C ILE A 123 -28.37 -19.08 -42.39
N SER A 124 -28.32 -20.40 -42.24
CA SER A 124 -29.48 -21.17 -41.76
C SER A 124 -29.62 -21.12 -40.23
N GLU A 125 -30.85 -21.34 -39.74
CA GLU A 125 -31.12 -21.52 -38.30
C GLU A 125 -30.28 -22.66 -37.69
N SER A 126 -30.03 -23.71 -38.48
CA SER A 126 -29.18 -24.84 -38.10
C SER A 126 -27.72 -24.42 -37.89
N ASP A 127 -27.19 -23.52 -38.72
CA ASP A 127 -25.83 -22.98 -38.56
C ASP A 127 -25.70 -22.14 -37.28
N LEU A 128 -26.76 -21.39 -36.93
CA LEU A 128 -26.81 -20.64 -35.68
C LEU A 128 -26.80 -21.57 -34.47
N LEU A 129 -27.57 -22.66 -34.49
CA LEU A 129 -27.61 -23.65 -33.42
C LEU A 129 -26.26 -24.33 -33.20
N ILE A 130 -25.48 -24.55 -34.26
CA ILE A 130 -24.14 -25.15 -34.17
C ILE A 130 -23.11 -24.17 -33.60
N ARG A 131 -23.15 -22.89 -33.99
CA ARG A 131 -22.12 -21.89 -33.67
C ARG A 131 -22.35 -21.16 -32.34
N THR A 132 -23.61 -21.03 -31.91
CA THR A 132 -24.00 -20.31 -30.69
C THR A 132 -23.44 -20.90 -29.39
N PRO A 133 -23.41 -22.23 -29.17
CA PRO A 133 -22.99 -22.80 -27.89
C PRO A 133 -21.57 -22.40 -27.46
N SER A 134 -20.62 -22.39 -28.40
CA SER A 134 -19.23 -21.98 -28.12
C SER A 134 -19.16 -20.52 -27.69
N ILE A 135 -19.81 -19.62 -28.44
CA ILE A 135 -19.78 -18.18 -28.15
C ILE A 135 -20.48 -17.89 -26.82
N ARG A 136 -21.55 -18.63 -26.49
CA ARG A 136 -22.23 -18.49 -25.20
C ARG A 136 -21.36 -18.95 -24.04
N ALA A 137 -20.63 -20.06 -24.19
CA ALA A 137 -19.68 -20.51 -23.18
C ALA A 137 -18.56 -19.48 -22.96
N ASP A 138 -18.06 -18.86 -24.03
CA ASP A 138 -17.06 -17.78 -23.93
C ASP A 138 -17.61 -16.57 -23.17
N ILE A 139 -18.85 -16.14 -23.50
CA ILE A 139 -19.53 -15.04 -22.78
C ILE A 139 -19.70 -15.37 -21.30
N GLU A 140 -20.21 -16.55 -20.96
CA GLU A 140 -20.43 -16.98 -19.58
C GLU A 140 -19.11 -17.01 -18.77
N SER A 141 -18.03 -17.51 -19.38
CA SER A 141 -16.71 -17.51 -18.78
C SER A 141 -16.17 -16.10 -18.53
N LEU A 142 -16.25 -15.23 -19.54
CA LEU A 142 -15.77 -13.85 -19.45
C LEU A 142 -16.59 -13.01 -18.47
N GLU A 143 -17.90 -13.24 -18.38
CA GLU A 143 -18.78 -12.59 -17.38
C GLU A 143 -18.48 -13.06 -15.95
N PHE A 144 -18.19 -14.35 -15.76
CA PHE A 144 -17.76 -14.87 -14.47
C PHE A 144 -16.45 -14.23 -14.02
N GLU A 145 -15.47 -14.14 -14.92
CA GLU A 145 -14.19 -13.51 -14.62
C GLU A 145 -14.32 -12.01 -14.34
N ALA A 146 -15.10 -11.29 -15.16
CA ALA A 146 -15.36 -9.86 -14.94
C ALA A 146 -16.03 -9.61 -13.57
N SER A 147 -16.99 -10.47 -13.20
CA SER A 147 -17.66 -10.42 -11.90
C SER A 147 -16.72 -10.75 -10.74
N ARG A 148 -15.77 -11.65 -10.94
CA ARG A 148 -14.71 -11.94 -9.96
C ARG A 148 -13.81 -10.72 -9.75
N PHE A 149 -13.39 -10.07 -10.83
CA PHE A 149 -12.55 -8.88 -10.75
C PHE A 149 -13.23 -7.72 -10.03
N SER A 150 -14.53 -7.47 -10.29
CA SER A 150 -15.26 -6.40 -9.60
C SER A 150 -15.42 -6.68 -8.10
N LYS A 151 -15.67 -7.93 -7.72
CA LYS A 151 -15.74 -8.34 -6.31
C LYS A 151 -14.39 -8.21 -5.60
N GLN A 152 -13.29 -8.55 -6.27
CA GLN A 152 -11.96 -8.39 -5.67
C GLN A 152 -11.60 -6.90 -5.50
N GLN A 153 -11.97 -6.02 -6.45
CA GLN A 153 -11.80 -4.56 -6.27
C GLN A 153 -12.61 -4.02 -5.07
N GLY A 154 -13.85 -4.47 -4.88
CA GLY A 154 -14.65 -4.08 -3.71
C GLY A 154 -14.15 -4.69 -2.39
N GLY A 155 -13.45 -5.83 -2.43
CA GLY A 155 -12.84 -6.46 -1.26
C GLY A 155 -11.52 -5.84 -0.83
N GLU A 156 -10.83 -5.14 -1.72
CA GLU A 156 -9.53 -4.49 -1.45
C GLU A 156 -9.62 -3.30 -0.49
N GLU A 157 -10.80 -2.71 -0.31
CA GLU A 157 -11.06 -1.69 0.73
C GLU A 157 -11.12 -2.28 2.15
N ALA A 158 -11.35 -3.58 2.29
CA ALA A 158 -11.43 -4.25 3.59
C ALA A 158 -10.05 -4.74 4.12
N ILE A 159 -8.99 -4.61 3.32
CA ILE A 159 -7.66 -5.14 3.63
C ILE A 159 -6.82 -4.07 4.36
N HIS A 160 -7.30 -3.63 5.52
CA HIS A 160 -6.45 -2.98 6.53
C HIS A 160 -5.88 -4.00 7.53
N GLY A 161 -6.00 -5.30 7.22
CA GLY A 161 -5.07 -6.32 7.69
C GLY A 161 -5.05 -6.52 9.20
N GLY A 162 -6.21 -6.49 9.86
CA GLY A 162 -6.34 -6.84 11.28
C GLY A 162 -5.85 -5.76 12.26
N TRP A 163 -5.46 -4.58 11.78
CA TRP A 163 -5.14 -3.44 12.62
C TRP A 163 -6.38 -2.60 12.90
N LEU A 164 -6.51 -2.14 14.14
CA LEU A 164 -7.66 -1.37 14.57
C LEU A 164 -7.54 0.09 14.07
N PRO A 165 -8.65 0.74 13.65
CA PRO A 165 -8.66 2.17 13.32
C PRO A 165 -8.03 3.06 14.41
N ARG A 166 -8.16 2.65 15.68
CA ARG A 166 -7.49 3.27 16.83
C ARG A 166 -5.96 3.31 16.69
N GLU A 167 -5.35 2.19 16.34
CA GLU A 167 -3.88 2.11 16.22
C GLU A 167 -3.39 3.02 15.08
N MET A 168 -4.16 3.10 13.99
CA MET A 168 -3.86 4.01 12.87
C MET A 168 -3.96 5.48 13.28
N LEU A 169 -4.96 5.84 14.09
CA LEU A 169 -5.11 7.20 14.61
C LEU A 169 -3.96 7.57 15.56
N ASP A 170 -3.57 6.65 16.47
CA ASP A 170 -2.45 6.87 17.38
C ASP A 170 -1.14 7.12 16.60
N TYR A 171 -0.91 6.42 15.49
CA TYR A 171 0.24 6.66 14.62
C TYR A 171 0.13 7.94 13.79
N GLU A 172 -1.05 8.35 13.33
CA GLU A 172 -1.24 9.66 12.68
C GLU A 172 -0.91 10.82 13.63
N GLN A 173 -1.42 10.75 14.87
CA GLN A 173 -1.12 11.73 15.91
C GLN A 173 0.37 11.74 16.27
N SER A 174 0.99 10.56 16.38
CA SER A 174 2.43 10.45 16.61
C SER A 174 3.24 11.11 15.49
N ALA A 175 2.88 10.88 14.22
CA ALA A 175 3.54 11.53 13.08
C ALA A 175 3.42 13.07 13.16
N ARG A 176 2.25 13.59 13.56
CA ARG A 176 2.03 15.03 13.74
C ARG A 176 2.90 15.61 14.87
N THR A 177 2.96 14.95 16.02
CA THR A 177 3.82 15.38 17.13
C THR A 177 5.29 15.39 16.73
N LEU A 178 5.74 14.36 15.99
CA LEU A 178 7.12 14.27 15.50
C LEU A 178 7.51 15.44 14.59
N MET A 179 6.59 16.00 13.79
CA MET A 179 6.91 17.19 12.99
C MET A 179 7.32 18.37 13.88
N TYR A 180 6.63 18.59 15.00
CA TYR A 180 6.99 19.64 15.95
C TYR A 180 8.32 19.35 16.67
N GLU A 181 8.57 18.08 17.01
CA GLU A 181 9.82 17.67 17.66
C GLU A 181 11.03 17.83 16.73
N ILE A 182 10.92 17.41 15.47
CA ILE A 182 11.95 17.59 14.44
C ILE A 182 12.27 19.08 14.28
N HIS A 183 11.24 19.92 14.20
CA HIS A 183 11.42 21.37 14.13
C HIS A 183 12.21 21.90 15.35
N SER A 184 11.87 21.46 16.56
CA SER A 184 12.60 21.83 17.78
C SER A 184 14.07 21.40 17.70
N LEU A 185 14.36 20.17 17.29
CA LEU A 185 15.73 19.65 17.17
C LEU A 185 16.58 20.45 16.16
N VAL A 186 15.97 20.93 15.08
CA VAL A 186 16.63 21.83 14.11
C VAL A 186 16.92 23.18 14.75
N THR A 187 15.93 23.80 15.43
CA THR A 187 16.12 25.11 16.07
C THR A 187 17.15 25.07 17.21
N GLU A 188 17.26 23.95 17.91
CA GLU A 188 18.25 23.71 18.97
C GLU A 188 19.64 23.36 18.42
N GLY A 189 19.80 23.24 17.10
CA GLY A 189 21.07 22.91 16.44
C GLY A 189 21.51 21.45 16.64
N LYS A 190 20.63 20.58 17.12
CA LYS A 190 20.88 19.14 17.30
C LYS A 190 20.75 18.36 15.99
N LEU A 191 20.01 18.91 15.03
CA LEU A 191 19.81 18.35 13.70
C LEU A 191 20.18 19.41 12.64
N SER A 192 20.75 19.00 11.50
CA SER A 192 20.97 19.93 10.40
C SER A 192 19.64 20.33 9.77
N THR A 193 19.56 21.57 9.26
CA THR A 193 18.36 22.08 8.58
C THR A 193 18.01 21.24 7.35
N GLU A 194 19.02 20.72 6.63
CA GLU A 194 18.82 19.87 5.46
C GLU A 194 18.18 18.52 5.83
N LEU A 195 18.68 17.86 6.87
CA LEU A 195 18.09 16.60 7.34
C LEU A 195 16.69 16.84 7.94
N GLY A 196 16.50 17.95 8.65
CA GLY A 196 15.21 18.34 9.22
C GLY A 196 14.13 18.53 8.17
N GLY A 197 14.42 19.33 7.13
CA GLY A 197 13.47 19.56 6.05
C GLY A 197 13.09 18.27 5.30
N ARG A 198 14.07 17.39 5.06
CA ARG A 198 13.82 16.07 4.45
C ARG A 198 12.91 15.20 5.33
N LEU A 199 13.17 15.16 6.64
CA LEU A 199 12.34 14.41 7.58
C LEU A 199 10.93 14.99 7.69
N GLU A 200 10.75 16.31 7.69
CA GLU A 200 9.43 16.94 7.71
C GLU A 200 8.57 16.54 6.50
N GLU A 201 9.15 16.56 5.29
CA GLU A 201 8.46 16.13 4.07
C GLU A 201 8.04 14.65 4.18
N GLU A 202 8.99 13.79 4.52
CA GLU A 202 8.76 12.35 4.59
C GLU A 202 7.82 11.94 5.73
N ILE A 203 7.83 12.64 6.87
CA ILE A 203 6.86 12.46 7.96
C ILE A 203 5.47 12.91 7.51
N GLY A 204 5.37 13.98 6.70
CA GLY A 204 4.12 14.41 6.08
C GLY A 204 3.51 13.34 5.17
N GLU A 205 4.34 12.61 4.42
CA GLU A 205 3.89 11.45 3.64
C GLU A 205 3.36 10.33 4.53
N ILE A 206 4.05 10.03 5.64
CA ILE A 206 3.62 9.04 6.63
C ILE A 206 2.25 9.43 7.24
N GLN A 207 2.09 10.69 7.63
CA GLN A 207 0.83 11.21 8.17
C GLN A 207 -0.31 11.07 7.15
N SER A 208 -0.05 11.41 5.89
CA SER A 208 -1.01 11.28 4.80
C SER A 208 -1.40 9.82 4.57
N TYR A 209 -0.43 8.91 4.65
CA TYR A 209 -0.67 7.47 4.57
C TYR A 209 -1.62 6.98 5.67
N PHE A 210 -1.36 7.28 6.94
CA PHE A 210 -2.28 6.91 8.04
C PHE A 210 -3.64 7.58 7.92
N SER A 211 -3.68 8.85 7.54
CA SER A 211 -4.93 9.59 7.32
C SER A 211 -5.81 8.93 6.25
N SER A 212 -5.20 8.43 5.17
CA SER A 212 -5.93 7.74 4.09
C SER A 212 -6.58 6.43 4.56
N MET A 213 -6.05 5.78 5.60
CA MET A 213 -6.57 4.51 6.13
C MET A 213 -7.70 4.70 7.16
N ILE A 214 -7.81 5.87 7.79
CA ILE A 214 -8.83 6.14 8.83
C ILE A 214 -10.20 6.50 8.20
N GLY A 215 -10.26 6.72 6.88
CA GLY A 215 -11.48 7.11 6.18
C GLY A 215 -11.86 8.57 6.43
N THR A 216 -12.32 9.26 5.39
CA THR A 216 -12.51 10.73 5.40
C THR A 216 -13.72 11.23 6.16
N GLN A 217 -14.73 10.40 6.45
CA GLN A 217 -15.98 10.82 7.10
C GLN A 217 -16.04 10.43 8.59
N GLY A 218 -15.95 9.14 8.91
CA GLY A 218 -16.02 8.67 10.31
C GLY A 218 -14.79 9.04 11.14
N GLY A 219 -13.61 9.07 10.49
CA GLY A 219 -12.38 9.50 11.12
C GLY A 219 -12.35 10.98 11.50
N GLN A 220 -13.07 11.84 10.77
CA GLN A 220 -13.06 13.29 11.00
C GLN A 220 -14.01 13.69 12.14
N ASP A 221 -15.19 13.07 12.20
CA ASP A 221 -16.17 13.30 13.27
C ASP A 221 -15.64 12.78 14.62
N ILE A 222 -15.05 11.58 14.63
CA ILE A 222 -14.43 11.00 15.83
C ILE A 222 -13.18 11.78 16.25
N ARG A 223 -12.41 12.29 15.29
CA ARG A 223 -11.28 13.18 15.57
C ARG A 223 -11.74 14.49 16.20
N ASN A 224 -12.80 15.10 15.68
CA ASN A 224 -13.40 16.30 16.28
C ASN A 224 -13.97 16.02 17.69
N GLU A 225 -14.61 14.86 17.90
CA GLU A 225 -15.12 14.47 19.22
C GLU A 225 -13.99 14.14 20.21
N LEU A 226 -12.90 13.50 19.77
CA LEU A 226 -11.70 13.26 20.58
C LEU A 226 -11.02 14.57 20.98
N ASP A 227 -10.82 15.48 20.03
CA ASP A 227 -10.24 16.80 20.29
C ASP A 227 -11.14 17.59 21.26
N THR A 228 -12.46 17.50 21.10
CA THR A 228 -13.44 18.11 22.03
C THR A 228 -13.35 17.51 23.43
N LEU A 229 -13.26 16.17 23.55
CA LEU A 229 -13.08 15.49 24.83
C LEU A 229 -11.76 15.89 25.51
N GLU A 230 -10.67 16.01 24.75
CA GLU A 230 -9.37 16.42 25.27
C GLU A 230 -9.39 17.87 25.77
N VAL A 231 -10.05 18.78 25.03
CA VAL A 231 -10.25 20.17 25.49
C VAL A 231 -11.07 20.19 26.79
N ARG A 232 -12.19 19.46 26.84
CA ARG A 232 -13.06 19.38 28.03
C ARG A 232 -12.34 18.85 29.25
N TYR A 233 -11.48 17.84 29.07
CA TYR A 233 -10.62 17.35 30.15
C TYR A 233 -9.62 18.43 30.60
N LYS A 234 -8.93 19.08 29.65
CA LYS A 234 -7.94 20.13 29.95
C LYS A 234 -8.54 21.36 30.64
N VAL A 235 -9.80 21.72 30.35
CA VAL A 235 -10.51 22.82 31.03
C VAL A 235 -11.19 22.38 32.33
N GLY A 236 -11.09 21.09 32.70
CA GLY A 236 -11.67 20.55 33.93
C GLY A 236 -13.18 20.36 33.91
N GLU A 237 -13.81 20.34 32.72
CA GLU A 237 -15.24 20.06 32.56
C GLU A 237 -15.58 18.58 32.82
N ILE A 238 -14.62 17.69 32.56
CA ILE A 238 -14.74 16.25 32.79
C ILE A 238 -13.53 15.74 33.59
N THR A 239 -13.77 14.73 34.41
CA THR A 239 -12.71 14.05 35.17
C THR A 239 -11.88 13.14 34.27
N LEU A 240 -10.69 12.73 34.74
CA LEU A 240 -9.83 11.80 34.02
C LEU A 240 -10.54 10.46 33.73
N ASP A 241 -11.33 9.97 34.69
CA ASP A 241 -12.07 8.71 34.55
C ASP A 241 -13.19 8.83 33.49
N GLU A 242 -13.89 9.96 33.45
CA GLU A 242 -14.91 10.25 32.43
C GLU A 242 -14.28 10.40 31.04
N PHE A 243 -13.13 11.07 30.95
CA PHE A 243 -12.37 11.18 29.72
C PHE A 243 -11.93 9.81 29.19
N GLU A 244 -11.34 8.97 30.03
CA GLU A 244 -10.90 7.60 29.69
C GLU A 244 -12.07 6.67 29.30
N SER A 245 -13.25 6.86 29.90
CA SER A 245 -14.46 6.10 29.56
C SER A 245 -15.06 6.56 28.23
N LEU A 246 -15.29 7.86 28.07
CA LEU A 246 -15.88 8.43 26.84
C LEU A 246 -14.95 8.23 25.64
N LYS A 247 -13.64 8.35 25.84
CA LYS A 247 -12.63 8.01 24.83
C LYS A 247 -12.72 6.55 24.40
N ARG A 248 -12.94 5.61 25.33
CA ARG A 248 -13.13 4.19 24.98
C ARG A 248 -14.43 3.95 24.23
N ASP A 249 -15.53 4.57 24.65
CA ASP A 249 -16.85 4.37 24.03
C ASP A 249 -16.88 4.93 22.60
N LEU A 250 -16.35 6.15 22.40
CA LEU A 250 -16.27 6.81 21.10
C LEU A 250 -15.41 6.04 20.07
N VAL A 251 -14.37 5.38 20.58
CA VAL A 251 -13.45 4.58 19.78
C VAL A 251 -13.99 3.17 19.53
N SER A 252 -14.93 2.69 20.35
CA SER A 252 -15.61 1.39 20.16
C SER A 252 -16.74 1.45 19.13
N SER A 253 -17.14 2.65 18.71
CA SER A 253 -18.12 2.89 17.65
C SER A 253 -17.54 2.92 16.22
N LEU A 254 -16.23 2.66 16.08
CA LEU A 254 -15.54 2.38 14.81
C LEU A 254 -15.55 0.88 14.50
#